data_AF-A0A8T7L620-F1
#
_entry.id   AF-A0A8T7L620-F1
#
_cell.length_a   1.000
_cell.length_b   1.000
_cell.length_c   1.000
_cell.angle_alpha   90.00
_cell.angle_beta   90.00
_cell.angle_gamma   90.00
#
_symmetry.space_group_name_H-M   'P 1'
#
loop_
_entity.id
_entity.type
_entity.pdbx_description
1 polymer ?
#
loop_
_entity_poly.entity_id
_entity_poly.type
_entity_poly.pdbx_seq_one_letter_code
_entity_poly.pdbx_strand_id
1 'polypeptide(L)'
;MASPRKSSDTTRSEPVVSRTYRAAIRIGEDFVTLEETITLPIDATDDEVAQAVDLGWRIYRAQRAAIEEQVAGVRETQPAPQPPTVRDPDAPASDKQRHYITVLQDDLAWSHEQLAAYAHEQQVDLVTMTKGQASAFIDTLKKLAEERTTYTTASRSTGRSDEGGAPVRPADTGPANEKQLIALERLAQQHGFDLDAEVRRRFDVACNELTGAQASALLREWQRATRRAVGEPAL
;
A
#
# COMPACT_ATOMS: atom_id res chain seq x y z
N MET A 1 15.25 -35.80 -60.54
CA MET A 1 15.43 -34.36 -60.82
C MET A 1 14.25 -33.61 -60.24
N ALA A 2 14.45 -33.02 -59.06
CA ALA A 2 13.45 -32.22 -58.38
C ALA A 2 13.40 -30.81 -59.01
N SER A 3 12.20 -30.30 -59.22
CA SER A 3 11.96 -28.88 -59.41
C SER A 3 10.67 -28.54 -58.66
N PRO A 4 10.77 -28.00 -57.43
CA PRO A 4 9.60 -27.50 -56.74
C PRO A 4 9.14 -26.23 -57.48
N ARG A 5 7.86 -26.18 -57.81
CA ARG A 5 7.21 -24.94 -58.27
C ARG A 5 7.45 -23.90 -57.18
N LYS A 6 8.08 -22.80 -57.56
CA LYS A 6 8.29 -21.61 -56.75
C LYS A 6 6.92 -21.06 -56.40
N SER A 7 6.43 -21.39 -55.21
CA SER A 7 5.29 -20.73 -54.58
C SER A 7 5.68 -19.27 -54.40
N SER A 8 5.27 -18.43 -55.33
CA SER A 8 5.26 -16.99 -55.17
C SER A 8 4.15 -16.65 -54.18
N ASP A 9 4.39 -16.94 -52.89
CA ASP A 9 3.60 -16.36 -51.83
C ASP A 9 4.37 -15.14 -51.33
N THR A 10 4.16 -14.05 -52.07
CA THR A 10 4.55 -12.73 -51.63
C THR A 10 3.71 -12.45 -50.39
N THR A 11 4.34 -12.58 -49.23
CA THR A 11 3.87 -12.10 -47.92
C THR A 11 3.58 -10.61 -48.00
N ARG A 12 2.43 -10.26 -48.60
CA ARG A 12 1.77 -9.00 -48.38
C ARG A 12 1.29 -9.11 -46.93
N SER A 13 1.90 -8.37 -46.01
CA SER A 13 1.35 -8.21 -44.67
C SER A 13 -0.08 -7.72 -44.84
N GLU A 14 -1.03 -8.63 -44.68
CA GLU A 14 -2.44 -8.28 -44.70
C GLU A 14 -2.64 -7.25 -43.60
N PRO A 15 -3.26 -6.10 -43.91
CA PRO A 15 -3.60 -5.13 -42.88
C PRO A 15 -4.49 -5.85 -41.85
N VAL A 16 -4.00 -5.91 -40.61
CA VAL A 16 -4.68 -6.52 -39.47
C VAL A 16 -5.02 -5.42 -38.47
N VAL A 17 -6.19 -5.53 -37.86
CA VAL A 17 -6.66 -4.69 -36.77
C VAL A 17 -6.55 -5.49 -35.48
N SER A 18 -5.73 -4.98 -34.56
CA SER A 18 -5.63 -5.52 -33.21
C SER A 18 -6.46 -4.69 -32.24
N ARG A 19 -7.33 -5.36 -31.48
CA ARG A 19 -8.11 -4.76 -30.40
C ARG A 19 -7.64 -5.33 -29.08
N THR A 20 -7.10 -4.45 -28.24
CA THR A 20 -6.60 -4.81 -26.91
C THR A 20 -7.61 -4.41 -25.85
N TYR A 21 -8.10 -5.39 -25.09
CA TYR A 21 -8.95 -5.19 -23.93
C TYR A 21 -8.08 -5.26 -22.68
N ARG A 22 -8.10 -4.18 -21.88
CA ARG A 22 -7.38 -4.11 -20.61
C ARG A 22 -8.35 -3.99 -19.45
N ALA A 23 -8.21 -4.84 -18.45
CA ALA A 23 -8.94 -4.76 -17.20
C ALA A 23 -7.96 -4.71 -16.03
N ALA A 24 -8.08 -3.69 -15.18
CA ALA A 24 -7.35 -3.64 -13.91
C ALA A 24 -8.26 -4.18 -12.80
N ILE A 25 -7.86 -5.29 -12.20
CA ILE A 25 -8.59 -5.98 -11.13
C ILE A 25 -7.82 -5.76 -9.83
N ARG A 26 -8.49 -5.17 -8.83
CA ARG A 26 -7.93 -5.04 -7.48
C ARG A 26 -8.21 -6.31 -6.68
N ILE A 27 -7.16 -6.95 -6.18
CA ILE A 27 -7.25 -8.15 -5.33
C ILE A 27 -6.53 -7.84 -4.01
N GLY A 28 -7.29 -7.62 -2.93
CA GLY A 28 -6.73 -7.15 -1.67
C GLY A 28 -6.12 -5.76 -1.79
N GLU A 29 -4.82 -5.66 -1.54
CA GLU A 29 -4.02 -4.43 -1.71
C GLU A 29 -3.32 -4.35 -3.08
N ASP A 30 -3.31 -5.43 -3.85
CA ASP A 30 -2.62 -5.52 -5.13
C ASP A 30 -3.54 -5.21 -6.32
N PHE A 31 -2.94 -4.79 -7.44
CA PHE A 31 -3.60 -4.62 -8.72
C PHE A 31 -3.05 -5.58 -9.76
N VAL A 32 -3.92 -6.37 -10.37
CA VAL A 32 -3.60 -7.27 -11.48
C VAL A 32 -4.18 -6.67 -12.76
N THR A 33 -3.35 -6.53 -13.79
CA THR A 33 -3.83 -6.11 -15.12
C THR A 33 -3.97 -7.33 -16.00
N LEU A 34 -5.18 -7.57 -16.51
CA LEU A 34 -5.44 -8.54 -17.56
C LEU A 34 -5.45 -7.81 -18.89
N GLU A 35 -4.64 -8.28 -19.83
CA GLU A 35 -4.58 -7.79 -21.21
C GLU A 35 -4.89 -8.93 -22.16
N GLU A 36 -5.93 -8.75 -22.98
CA GLU A 36 -6.27 -9.68 -24.05
C GLU A 36 -6.28 -8.94 -25.38
N THR A 37 -5.55 -9.46 -26.36
CA THR A 37 -5.44 -8.87 -27.70
C THR A 37 -6.04 -9.80 -28.73
N ILE A 38 -7.06 -9.34 -29.43
CA ILE A 38 -7.67 -10.03 -30.57
C ILE A 38 -7.14 -9.36 -31.83
N THR A 39 -6.54 -10.15 -32.72
CA THR A 39 -6.05 -9.67 -34.02
C THR A 39 -6.93 -10.26 -35.12
N LEU A 40 -7.53 -9.38 -35.92
CA LEU A 40 -8.41 -9.75 -37.03
C LEU A 40 -7.92 -9.08 -38.33
N PRO A 41 -8.19 -9.68 -39.49
CA PRO A 41 -8.00 -9.02 -40.80
C PRO A 41 -8.78 -7.70 -40.88
N ILE A 42 -8.31 -6.72 -41.66
CA ILE A 42 -9.00 -5.42 -41.80
C ILE A 42 -10.36 -5.53 -42.50
N ASP A 43 -10.54 -6.60 -43.28
CA ASP A 43 -11.77 -6.94 -43.99
C ASP A 43 -12.66 -7.90 -43.21
N ALA A 44 -12.32 -8.18 -41.94
CA ALA A 44 -13.16 -8.96 -41.05
C ALA A 44 -14.54 -8.33 -40.95
N THR A 45 -15.55 -9.14 -41.22
CA THR A 45 -16.96 -8.77 -41.12
C THR A 45 -17.35 -8.61 -39.65
N ASP A 46 -18.40 -7.83 -39.39
CA ASP A 46 -18.94 -7.64 -38.03
C ASP A 46 -19.31 -8.99 -37.36
N ASP A 47 -19.73 -9.98 -38.16
CA ASP A 47 -20.04 -11.34 -37.70
C ASP A 47 -18.77 -12.09 -37.23
N GLU A 48 -17.65 -11.95 -37.93
CA GLU A 48 -16.37 -12.55 -37.55
C GLU A 48 -15.79 -11.87 -36.29
N VAL A 49 -15.97 -10.56 -36.16
CA VAL A 49 -15.63 -9.81 -34.95
C VAL A 49 -16.45 -10.31 -33.76
N ALA A 50 -17.76 -10.49 -33.94
CA ALA A 50 -18.64 -11.00 -32.89
C ALA A 50 -18.24 -12.42 -32.44
N GLN A 51 -17.95 -13.31 -33.40
CA GLN A 51 -17.51 -14.68 -33.10
C GLN A 51 -16.18 -14.72 -32.33
N ALA A 52 -15.22 -13.86 -32.71
CA ALA A 52 -13.93 -13.78 -32.02
C ALA A 52 -14.08 -13.29 -30.56
N VAL A 53 -14.94 -12.29 -30.35
CA VAL A 53 -15.25 -11.78 -29.00
C VAL A 53 -15.97 -12.84 -28.17
N ASP A 54 -16.96 -13.53 -28.74
CA ASP A 54 -17.68 -14.60 -28.05
C ASP A 54 -16.77 -15.77 -27.68
N LEU A 55 -15.81 -16.12 -28.55
CA LEU A 55 -14.79 -17.12 -28.26
C LEU A 55 -13.90 -16.69 -27.08
N GLY A 56 -13.42 -15.44 -27.09
CA GLY A 56 -12.63 -14.87 -25.99
C GLY A 56 -13.39 -14.93 -24.65
N TRP A 57 -14.64 -14.48 -24.65
CA TRP A 57 -15.51 -14.57 -23.46
C TRP A 57 -15.71 -15.99 -22.96
N ARG A 58 -15.84 -16.96 -23.87
CA ARG A 58 -15.98 -18.37 -23.50
C ARG A 58 -14.71 -18.92 -22.87
N ILE A 59 -13.54 -18.61 -23.43
CA ILE A 59 -12.23 -19.02 -22.89
C ILE A 59 -12.03 -18.39 -21.51
N TYR A 60 -12.30 -17.09 -21.37
CA TYR A 60 -12.19 -16.38 -20.10
C TYR A 60 -13.05 -17.02 -19.00
N ARG A 61 -14.33 -17.32 -19.29
CA ARG A 61 -15.21 -17.98 -18.32
C ARG A 61 -14.71 -19.36 -17.91
N ALA A 62 -14.20 -20.14 -18.86
CA ALA A 62 -13.65 -21.46 -18.59
C ALA A 62 -12.39 -21.38 -17.71
N GLN A 63 -11.49 -20.43 -17.99
CA GLN A 63 -10.30 -20.19 -17.17
C GLN A 63 -10.66 -19.72 -15.76
N ARG A 64 -11.63 -18.81 -15.64
CA ARG A 64 -12.12 -18.35 -14.33
C ARG A 64 -12.67 -19.50 -13.49
N ALA A 65 -13.51 -20.35 -14.09
CA ALA A 65 -14.06 -21.51 -13.39
C ALA A 65 -12.97 -22.49 -12.93
N ALA A 66 -11.97 -22.77 -13.78
CA ALA A 66 -10.84 -23.62 -13.42
C ALA A 66 -10.00 -23.03 -12.28
N ILE A 67 -9.77 -21.71 -12.26
CA ILE A 67 -9.06 -21.04 -11.16
C ILE A 67 -9.87 -21.10 -9.86
N GLU A 68 -11.19 -20.87 -9.92
CA GLU A 68 -12.06 -20.98 -8.74
C GLU A 68 -12.03 -22.41 -8.16
N GLU A 69 -12.04 -23.43 -9.00
CA GLU A 69 -11.90 -24.84 -8.59
C GLU A 69 -10.51 -25.13 -7.99
N GLN A 70 -9.44 -24.60 -8.57
CA GLN A 70 -8.09 -24.72 -8.00
C GLN A 70 -7.97 -24.04 -6.63
N VAL A 71 -8.54 -22.85 -6.47
CA VAL A 71 -8.56 -22.13 -5.18
C VAL A 71 -9.37 -22.91 -4.14
N ALA A 72 -10.51 -23.48 -4.53
CA ALA A 72 -11.29 -24.35 -3.66
C ALA A 72 -10.49 -25.58 -3.23
N GLY A 73 -9.80 -26.24 -4.17
CA GLY A 73 -8.94 -27.38 -3.89
C GLY A 73 -7.76 -27.05 -2.98
N VAL A 74 -7.12 -25.89 -3.15
CA VAL A 74 -6.05 -25.41 -2.23
C VAL A 74 -6.62 -25.15 -0.83
N ARG A 75 -7.80 -24.54 -0.72
CA ARG A 75 -8.46 -24.31 0.58
C ARG A 75 -8.84 -25.60 1.30
N GLU A 76 -9.21 -26.64 0.54
CA GLU A 76 -9.57 -27.94 1.09
C GLU A 76 -8.34 -28.78 1.49
N THR A 77 -7.26 -28.70 0.69
CA THR A 77 -6.01 -29.45 0.94
C THR A 77 -5.10 -28.79 1.97
N GLN A 78 -5.25 -27.48 2.20
CA GLN A 78 -4.48 -26.75 3.19
C GLN A 78 -5.31 -26.63 4.47
N PRO A 79 -5.08 -27.50 5.49
CA PRO A 79 -5.72 -27.32 6.78
C PRO A 79 -5.37 -25.93 7.32
N ALA A 80 -6.35 -25.25 7.93
CA ALA A 80 -6.14 -23.95 8.56
C ALA A 80 -4.86 -24.01 9.43
N PRO A 81 -3.98 -22.99 9.38
CA PRO A 81 -2.77 -22.98 10.18
C PRO A 81 -3.14 -23.22 11.63
N GLN A 82 -2.66 -24.32 12.21
CA GLN A 82 -2.94 -24.62 13.61
C GLN A 82 -2.36 -23.46 14.45
N PRO A 83 -3.13 -22.90 15.41
CA PRO A 83 -2.61 -21.88 16.28
C PRO A 83 -1.35 -22.42 16.97
N PRO A 84 -0.30 -21.62 17.12
CA PRO A 84 0.94 -22.07 17.74
C PRO A 84 0.63 -22.59 19.14
N THR A 85 0.65 -23.91 19.32
CA THR A 85 0.45 -24.53 20.64
C THR A 85 1.61 -24.12 21.54
N VAL A 86 1.31 -23.30 22.54
CA VAL A 86 2.26 -22.90 23.58
C VAL A 86 2.69 -24.17 24.31
N ARG A 87 3.95 -24.56 24.14
CA ARG A 87 4.52 -25.72 24.82
C ARG A 87 4.60 -25.42 26.31
N ASP A 88 3.79 -26.13 27.09
CA ASP A 88 3.70 -26.04 28.55
C ASP A 88 3.12 -24.68 29.04
N PRO A 89 1.77 -24.51 28.97
CA PRO A 89 1.11 -23.23 29.22
C PRO A 89 1.12 -22.81 30.70
N ASP A 90 1.29 -23.75 31.63
CA ASP A 90 1.30 -23.50 33.08
C ASP A 90 2.70 -23.13 33.60
N ALA A 91 3.74 -23.27 32.77
CA ALA A 91 5.08 -22.81 33.11
C ALA A 91 5.11 -21.28 33.28
N PRO A 92 6.03 -20.74 34.10
CA PRO A 92 6.19 -19.29 34.24
C PRO A 92 6.53 -18.62 32.91
N ALA A 93 6.02 -17.40 32.70
CA ALA A 93 6.25 -16.62 31.49
C ALA A 93 7.75 -16.48 31.17
N SER A 94 8.10 -16.75 29.92
CA SER A 94 9.48 -16.68 29.44
C SER A 94 9.96 -15.23 29.38
N ASP A 95 11.26 -15.00 29.61
CA ASP A 95 11.89 -13.68 29.42
C ASP A 95 11.65 -13.10 28.03
N LYS A 96 11.55 -13.95 26.99
CA LYS A 96 11.19 -13.50 25.64
C LYS A 96 9.79 -12.89 25.58
N GLN A 97 8.82 -13.48 26.28
CA GLN A 97 7.45 -12.97 26.34
C GLN A 97 7.39 -11.66 27.13
N ARG A 98 8.12 -11.58 28.25
CA ARG A 98 8.23 -10.34 29.06
C ARG A 98 8.85 -9.21 28.26
N HIS A 99 9.95 -9.47 27.56
CA HIS A 99 10.59 -8.48 26.68
C HIS A 99 9.67 -8.06 25.54
N TYR A 100 8.91 -9.00 24.96
CA TYR A 100 7.96 -8.69 23.90
C TYR A 100 6.80 -7.81 24.37
N ILE A 101 6.32 -7.99 25.61
CA ILE A 101 5.35 -7.08 26.24
C ILE A 101 5.93 -5.67 26.36
N THR A 102 7.22 -5.52 26.73
CA THR A 102 7.89 -4.21 26.77
C THR A 102 7.96 -3.56 25.38
N VAL A 103 8.31 -4.32 24.33
CA VAL A 103 8.31 -3.80 22.96
C VAL A 103 6.92 -3.33 22.54
N LEU A 104 5.88 -4.13 22.83
CA LEU A 104 4.50 -3.75 22.53
C LEU A 104 4.02 -2.53 23.34
N GLN A 105 4.49 -2.38 24.57
CA GLN A 105 4.22 -1.20 25.39
C GLN A 105 4.77 0.06 24.70
N ASP A 106 6.01 0.00 24.20
CA ASP A 106 6.65 1.10 23.48
C ASP A 106 5.92 1.42 22.16
N ASP A 107 5.55 0.39 21.39
CA ASP A 107 4.79 0.55 20.14
C ASP A 107 3.41 1.18 20.34
N LEU A 108 2.74 0.82 21.43
CA LEU A 108 1.46 1.42 21.83
C LEU A 108 1.62 2.82 22.44
N ALA A 109 2.86 3.22 22.77
CA ALA A 109 3.20 4.41 23.55
C ALA A 109 2.47 4.44 24.91
N TRP A 110 2.34 3.27 25.55
CA TRP A 110 1.68 3.13 26.85
C TRP A 110 2.64 3.40 28.01
N SER A 111 2.15 4.10 29.02
CA SER A 111 2.87 4.20 30.29
C SER A 111 2.85 2.85 31.03
N HIS A 112 3.79 2.66 31.95
CA HIS A 112 3.82 1.44 32.76
C HIS A 112 2.53 1.28 33.60
N GLU A 113 1.94 2.39 34.06
CA GLU A 113 0.65 2.39 34.77
C GLU A 113 -0.51 1.95 33.88
N GLN A 114 -0.53 2.37 32.61
CA GLN A 114 -1.57 1.96 31.65
C GLN A 114 -1.47 0.48 31.33
N LEU A 115 -0.25 -0.05 31.14
CA LEU A 115 -0.03 -1.48 30.95
C LEU A 115 -0.46 -2.28 32.18
N ALA A 116 -0.12 -1.81 33.40
CA ALA A 116 -0.48 -2.47 34.64
C ALA A 116 -2.00 -2.44 34.90
N ALA A 117 -2.68 -1.32 34.61
CA ALA A 117 -4.13 -1.21 34.69
C ALA A 117 -4.80 -2.19 33.72
N TYR A 118 -4.33 -2.24 32.47
CA TYR A 118 -4.86 -3.15 31.46
C TYR A 118 -4.59 -4.63 31.81
N ALA A 119 -3.43 -4.95 32.37
CA ALA A 119 -3.13 -6.29 32.87
C ALA A 119 -4.05 -6.68 34.03
N HIS A 120 -4.32 -5.75 34.96
CA HIS A 120 -5.27 -5.96 36.05
C HIS A 120 -6.70 -6.18 35.54
N GLU A 121 -7.15 -5.42 34.54
CA GLU A 121 -8.46 -5.61 33.91
C GLU A 121 -8.61 -7.01 33.30
N GLN A 122 -7.53 -7.54 32.71
CA GLN A 122 -7.48 -8.91 32.17
C GLN A 122 -7.21 -9.98 33.24
N GLN A 123 -7.13 -9.61 34.52
CA GLN A 123 -6.79 -10.48 35.64
C GLN A 123 -5.43 -11.19 35.48
N VAL A 124 -4.47 -10.53 34.83
CA VAL A 124 -3.12 -11.03 34.61
C VAL A 124 -2.14 -10.27 35.50
N ASP A 125 -1.38 -10.98 36.33
CA ASP A 125 -0.25 -10.40 37.05
C ASP A 125 1.01 -10.44 36.18
N LEU A 126 1.53 -9.26 35.82
CA LEU A 126 2.72 -9.10 34.98
C LEU A 126 3.97 -9.79 35.54
N VAL A 127 4.04 -10.00 36.85
CA VAL A 127 5.18 -10.61 37.53
C VAL A 127 5.06 -12.12 37.58
N THR A 128 3.88 -12.66 37.88
CA THR A 128 3.66 -14.10 38.12
C THR A 128 2.93 -14.84 37.00
N MET A 129 2.61 -14.16 35.89
CA MET A 129 1.92 -14.76 34.75
C MET A 129 2.60 -16.02 34.20
N THR A 130 1.78 -16.98 33.76
CA THR A 130 2.23 -18.17 33.04
C THR A 130 2.50 -17.88 31.56
N LYS A 131 3.14 -18.80 30.83
CA LYS A 131 3.36 -18.65 29.39
C LYS A 131 2.05 -18.58 28.62
N GLY A 132 1.03 -19.32 29.02
CA GLY A 132 -0.30 -19.27 28.42
C GLY A 132 -0.95 -17.90 28.62
N GLN A 133 -0.90 -17.37 29.84
CA GLN A 133 -1.40 -16.04 30.16
C GLN A 133 -0.61 -14.94 29.43
N ALA A 134 0.71 -15.04 29.38
CA ALA A 134 1.57 -14.10 28.66
C ALA A 134 1.27 -14.08 27.16
N SER A 135 1.12 -15.25 26.52
CA SER A 135 0.77 -15.33 25.10
C SER A 135 -0.61 -14.76 24.82
N ALA A 136 -1.62 -15.11 25.62
CA ALA A 136 -2.96 -14.55 25.48
C ALA A 136 -2.95 -13.01 25.66
N PHE A 137 -2.21 -12.52 26.65
CA PHE A 137 -2.06 -11.08 26.88
C PHE A 137 -1.37 -10.38 25.71
N ILE A 138 -0.28 -10.94 25.19
CA ILE A 138 0.42 -10.46 23.99
C ILE A 138 -0.53 -10.40 22.79
N ASP A 139 -1.35 -11.43 22.58
CA ASP A 139 -2.29 -11.45 21.45
C ASP A 139 -3.36 -10.36 21.57
N THR A 140 -3.84 -10.07 22.79
CA THR A 140 -4.74 -8.92 23.01
C THR A 140 -4.07 -7.58 22.74
N LEU A 141 -2.80 -7.41 23.15
CA LEU A 141 -2.04 -6.19 22.91
C LEU A 141 -1.76 -5.97 21.42
N LYS A 142 -1.42 -7.04 20.69
CA LYS A 142 -1.26 -7.00 19.23
C LYS A 142 -2.54 -6.56 18.54
N LYS A 143 -3.68 -7.14 18.94
CA LYS A 143 -4.98 -6.78 18.39
C LYS A 143 -5.28 -5.28 18.58
N LEU A 144 -5.01 -4.74 19.77
CA LEU A 144 -5.14 -3.30 20.05
C LEU A 144 -4.21 -2.44 19.18
N ALA A 145 -2.96 -2.87 18.98
CA ALA A 145 -2.01 -2.17 18.12
C ALA A 145 -2.46 -2.17 16.65
N GLU A 146 -2.98 -3.30 16.17
CA GLU A 146 -3.55 -3.47 14.82
C GLU A 146 -4.81 -2.64 14.63
N GLU A 147 -5.73 -2.61 15.62
CA GLU A 147 -6.94 -1.79 15.58
C GLU A 147 -6.58 -0.30 15.53
N ARG A 148 -5.66 0.18 16.37
CA ARG A 148 -5.23 1.58 16.35
C ARG A 148 -4.59 1.97 15.00
N THR A 149 -3.81 1.06 14.43
CA THR A 149 -3.20 1.25 13.11
C THR A 149 -4.29 1.30 12.03
N THR A 150 -5.23 0.36 12.05
CA THR A 150 -6.37 0.28 11.14
C THR A 150 -7.28 1.50 11.23
N TYR A 151 -7.60 2.01 12.42
CA TYR A 151 -8.37 3.26 12.57
C TYR A 151 -7.61 4.48 12.07
N THR A 152 -6.29 4.52 12.28
CA THR A 152 -5.42 5.59 11.78
C THR A 152 -5.29 5.56 10.25
N THR A 153 -5.27 4.39 9.62
CA THR A 153 -5.21 4.22 8.16
C THR A 153 -6.57 4.35 7.50
N ALA A 154 -7.64 3.81 8.12
CA ALA A 154 -9.02 3.94 7.66
C ALA A 154 -9.50 5.40 7.71
N SER A 155 -9.17 6.15 8.78
CA SER A 155 -9.47 7.59 8.83
C SER A 155 -8.72 8.40 7.76
N ARG A 156 -7.65 7.84 7.16
CA ARG A 156 -6.97 8.45 5.99
C ARG A 156 -7.60 8.03 4.65
N SER A 157 -8.32 6.92 4.59
CA SER A 157 -8.93 6.41 3.35
C SER A 157 -10.37 6.85 3.14
N THR A 158 -11.14 7.14 4.21
CA THR A 158 -12.48 7.76 4.11
C THR A 158 -12.47 9.29 3.94
N GLY A 159 -11.31 9.95 4.08
CA GLY A 159 -11.15 11.39 3.83
C GLY A 159 -10.94 11.78 2.36
N ARG A 160 -11.32 10.92 1.41
CA ARG A 160 -11.13 11.15 -0.03
C ARG A 160 -12.47 11.16 -0.76
N SER A 161 -13.36 12.05 -0.33
CA SER A 161 -14.54 12.44 -1.09
C SER A 161 -14.83 13.90 -0.81
N ASP A 162 -14.79 14.68 -1.89
CA ASP A 162 -15.20 16.06 -2.09
C ASP A 162 -14.45 17.24 -1.45
N GLU A 163 -14.11 18.15 -2.37
CA GLU A 163 -13.87 19.60 -2.27
C GLU A 163 -13.06 20.18 -1.09
N GLY A 164 -11.85 20.66 -1.42
CA GLY A 164 -11.49 22.03 -1.09
C GLY A 164 -11.32 22.41 0.39
N GLY A 165 -10.57 21.63 1.17
CA GLY A 165 -10.12 22.07 2.49
C GLY A 165 -9.52 20.93 3.29
N ALA A 166 -8.19 20.84 3.36
CA ALA A 166 -7.54 19.84 4.20
C ALA A 166 -7.97 20.06 5.67
N PRO A 167 -8.44 19.03 6.40
CA PRO A 167 -8.69 19.16 7.82
C PRO A 167 -7.35 19.37 8.52
N VAL A 168 -7.16 20.58 9.04
CA VAL A 168 -5.98 21.01 9.77
C VAL A 168 -5.83 20.10 10.99
N ARG A 169 -4.77 19.29 11.05
CA ARG A 169 -4.42 18.53 12.26
C ARG A 169 -4.11 19.54 13.39
N PRO A 170 -4.33 19.24 14.67
CA PRO A 170 -3.88 20.14 15.75
C PRO A 170 -2.35 20.35 15.77
N ALA A 171 -1.57 19.47 15.12
CA ALA A 171 -0.14 19.66 14.86
C ALA A 171 0.18 20.55 13.64
N ASP A 172 -0.81 20.84 12.79
CA ASP A 172 -0.71 21.69 11.59
C ASP A 172 -0.94 23.18 11.91
N THR A 173 -1.56 23.52 13.05
CA THR A 173 -1.66 24.89 13.58
C THR A 173 -0.48 25.30 14.47
N GLY A 174 0.37 24.36 14.87
CA GLY A 174 1.54 24.62 15.70
C GLY A 174 2.72 25.16 14.88
N PRO A 175 3.72 25.79 15.53
CA PRO A 175 4.95 26.21 14.86
C PRO A 175 5.66 25.01 14.24
N ALA A 176 6.33 25.22 13.12
CA ALA A 176 7.06 24.20 12.39
C ALA A 176 8.10 23.53 13.30
N ASN A 177 8.20 22.21 13.16
CA ASN A 177 9.15 21.43 13.95
C ASN A 177 10.58 21.75 13.48
N GLU A 178 11.53 21.85 14.40
CA GLU A 178 12.94 22.17 14.11
C GLU A 178 13.55 21.26 13.04
N LYS A 179 13.18 19.98 13.02
CA LYS A 179 13.60 19.03 11.98
C LYS A 179 13.09 19.40 10.58
N GLN A 180 11.90 20.00 10.49
CA GLN A 180 11.31 20.45 9.22
C GLN A 180 12.00 21.72 8.72
N LEU A 181 12.36 22.64 9.62
CA LEU A 181 13.12 23.85 9.29
C LEU A 181 14.52 23.51 8.78
N ILE A 182 15.25 22.61 9.46
CA ILE A 182 16.57 22.13 9.00
C ILE A 182 16.47 21.44 7.63
N ALA A 183 15.40 20.68 7.39
CA ALA A 183 15.18 20.02 6.10
C ALA A 183 14.86 21.04 4.97
N LEU A 184 14.10 22.10 5.28
CA LEU A 184 13.81 23.19 4.34
C LEU A 184 15.07 23.99 4.01
N GLU A 185 15.88 24.32 5.01
CA GLU A 185 17.16 25.03 4.82
C GLU A 185 18.12 24.22 3.94
N ARG A 186 18.23 22.91 4.19
CA ARG A 186 19.04 22.02 3.36
C ARG A 186 18.53 21.95 1.92
N LEU A 187 17.22 21.92 1.71
CA LEU A 187 16.65 21.91 0.36
C LEU A 187 16.79 23.27 -0.33
N ALA A 188 16.61 24.38 0.38
CA ALA A 188 16.84 25.72 -0.15
C ALA A 188 18.29 25.90 -0.62
N GLN A 189 19.26 25.42 0.19
CA GLN A 189 20.67 25.46 -0.16
C GLN A 189 21.01 24.56 -1.37
N GLN A 190 20.33 23.42 -1.52
CA GLN A 190 20.50 22.55 -2.69
C GLN A 190 19.95 23.15 -3.98
N HIS A 191 18.88 23.93 -3.91
CA HIS A 191 18.24 24.56 -5.07
C HIS A 191 18.72 26.00 -5.33
N GLY A 192 19.53 26.57 -4.43
CA GLY A 192 20.00 27.96 -4.54
C GLY A 192 18.90 29.00 -4.26
N PHE A 193 17.85 28.63 -3.53
CA PHE A 193 16.80 29.54 -3.11
C PHE A 193 17.11 30.16 -1.75
N ASP A 194 16.74 31.44 -1.58
CA ASP A 194 16.72 32.08 -0.27
C ASP A 194 15.41 31.70 0.43
N LEU A 195 15.51 30.85 1.46
CA LEU A 195 14.38 30.32 2.21
C LEU A 195 13.55 31.45 2.84
N ASP A 196 14.22 32.47 3.41
CA ASP A 196 13.55 33.61 4.04
C ASP A 196 12.82 34.49 3.02
N ALA A 197 13.42 34.70 1.85
CA ALA A 197 12.77 35.47 0.78
C ALA A 197 11.53 34.76 0.24
N GLU A 198 11.60 33.44 0.04
CA GLU A 198 10.51 32.66 -0.55
C GLU A 198 9.36 32.44 0.45
N VAL A 199 9.67 32.26 1.73
CA VAL A 199 8.64 32.15 2.80
C VAL A 199 7.92 33.48 2.99
N ARG A 200 8.64 34.61 3.02
CA ARG A 200 8.03 35.94 3.06
C ARG A 200 7.18 36.22 1.82
N ARG A 201 7.69 35.88 0.64
CA ARG A 201 6.95 36.08 -0.62
C ARG A 201 5.63 35.31 -0.67
N ARG A 202 5.60 34.11 -0.09
CA ARG A 202 4.49 33.16 -0.29
C ARG A 202 3.49 33.13 0.86
N PHE A 203 3.95 33.41 2.07
CA PHE A 203 3.15 33.32 3.29
C PHE A 203 3.15 34.61 4.12
N ASP A 204 3.94 35.63 3.74
CA ASP A 204 4.09 36.91 4.44
C ASP A 204 4.45 36.77 5.93
N VAL A 205 5.15 35.69 6.28
CA VAL A 205 5.64 35.38 7.63
C VAL A 205 7.14 35.17 7.61
N ALA A 206 7.78 35.25 8.79
CA ALA A 206 9.18 34.87 8.93
C ALA A 206 9.35 33.34 8.99
N CYS A 207 10.53 32.81 8.62
CA CYS A 207 10.76 31.35 8.59
C CYS A 207 10.53 30.65 9.94
N ASN A 208 10.78 31.35 11.05
CA ASN A 208 10.54 30.85 12.41
C ASN A 208 9.06 30.86 12.81
N GLU A 209 8.19 31.53 12.06
CA GLU A 209 6.74 31.60 12.27
C GLU A 209 5.96 30.68 11.33
N LEU A 210 6.66 29.90 10.49
CA LEU A 210 6.06 28.87 9.68
C LEU A 210 5.30 27.89 10.55
N THR A 211 4.08 27.55 10.14
CA THR A 211 3.33 26.45 10.75
C THR A 211 3.84 25.09 10.24
N GLY A 212 3.64 24.04 11.02
CA GLY A 212 3.98 22.66 10.62
C GLY A 212 3.34 22.24 9.29
N ALA A 213 2.14 22.76 9.01
CA ALA A 213 1.44 22.55 7.74
C ALA A 213 2.15 23.22 6.56
N GLN A 214 2.50 24.50 6.70
CA GLN A 214 3.18 25.28 5.66
C GLN A 214 4.56 24.71 5.36
N ALA A 215 5.32 24.34 6.41
CA ALA A 215 6.63 23.71 6.25
C ALA A 215 6.54 22.35 5.53
N SER A 216 5.54 21.53 5.89
CA SER A 216 5.30 20.23 5.25
C SER A 216 4.81 20.34 3.80
N ALA A 217 4.09 21.42 3.47
CA ALA A 217 3.66 21.70 2.11
C ALA A 217 4.85 22.10 1.23
N LEU A 218 5.69 23.01 1.70
CA LEU A 218 6.92 23.44 1.01
C LEU A 218 7.88 22.26 0.78
N LEU A 219 8.12 21.43 1.80
CA LEU A 219 8.98 20.24 1.68
C LEU A 219 8.50 19.30 0.57
N ARG A 220 7.19 19.03 0.50
CA ARG A 220 6.62 18.13 -0.52
C ARG A 220 6.72 18.73 -1.93
N GLU A 221 6.54 20.03 -2.05
CA GLU A 221 6.61 20.72 -3.34
C GLU A 221 8.05 20.73 -3.88
N TRP A 222 9.02 21.11 -3.05
CA TRP A 222 10.42 21.19 -3.46
C TRP A 222 11.05 19.82 -3.68
N GLN A 223 10.66 18.79 -2.91
CA GLN A 223 11.06 17.41 -3.19
C GLN A 223 10.47 16.87 -4.49
N ARG A 224 9.24 17.28 -4.85
CA ARG A 224 8.64 16.92 -6.16
C ARG A 224 9.32 17.67 -7.31
N ALA A 225 9.69 18.93 -7.12
CA ALA A 225 10.46 19.70 -8.09
C ALA A 225 11.83 19.04 -8.35
N THR A 226 12.53 18.55 -7.31
CA THR A 226 13.76 17.75 -7.48
C THR A 226 13.54 16.51 -8.34
N ARG A 227 12.45 15.77 -8.14
CA ARG A 227 12.18 14.55 -8.94
C ARG A 227 11.82 14.85 -10.39
N ARG A 228 11.22 16.01 -10.69
CA ARG A 228 11.01 16.46 -12.08
C ARG A 228 12.30 16.93 -12.73
N ALA A 229 13.13 17.71 -12.02
CA ALA A 229 14.41 18.19 -12.55
C ALA A 229 15.41 17.06 -12.86
N VAL A 230 15.35 15.95 -12.12
CA VAL A 230 16.18 14.75 -12.38
C VAL A 230 15.57 13.83 -13.45
N GLY A 231 14.31 14.05 -13.84
CA GLY A 231 13.55 13.20 -14.77
C GLY A 231 13.39 13.74 -16.19
N GLU A 232 13.91 14.93 -16.50
CA GLU A 232 13.93 15.47 -17.88
C GLU A 232 15.34 15.32 -18.47
N PRO A 233 15.62 14.30 -19.30
CA PRO A 233 16.63 14.44 -20.32
C PRO A 233 16.07 15.38 -21.39
N ALA A 234 16.66 16.57 -21.47
CA ALA A 234 16.39 17.53 -22.54
C ALA A 234 16.60 16.84 -23.91
N LEU A 235 15.60 17.02 -24.79
CA LEU A 235 15.73 16.81 -26.23
C LEU A 235 16.68 17.86 -26.84
#